data_AF-A0A1C7M7Y3-F1
#
_entry.id   AF-A0A1C7M7Y3-F1
#
_cell.length_a   1.000
_cell.length_b   1.000
_cell.length_c   1.000
_cell.angle_alpha   90.00
_cell.angle_beta   90.00
_cell.angle_gamma   90.00
#
_symmetry.space_group_name_H-M   'P 1'
#
loop_
_entity.id
_entity.type
_entity.pdbx_description
1 polymer ?
#
loop_
_entity_poly.entity_id
_entity_poly.type
_entity_poly.pdbx_seq_one_letter_code
_entity_poly.pdbx_strand_id
1 'polypeptide(L)'
;MFMDSRTSEINPEPVPESVFFSNQLPRLFKWSFYIHVEDVPEDLLEHCVWALEMFIRAFLEGSNAQLSAVGHIGTDLTDNEYEVLKQSMILNAKYKAAIHMLTPTVNRAEGAVSYLNDVVTQIEKIQRYRGHNPMTNDRDIYHTLADALVRSGANEEARAILERLFDSDPIDATVTGVFDVASTRVRLARVLRNLRKKKEARKHEQWVVKWLRKNPHLLSDESLRALLIQVGETTSPILEALGGPSWIDNRGHTDKTDLGLVRKCMQCSAREPLVKLSVCKRCNKIYYCSSDCQRKDWPYHKACCSDIVEVQRRIEQMAISDATAAQKMKDFQAWLISEIAIPTCMLSAFITTLREERHIWFWRSVFRISDVLCEVERLMGLNPGEGTEYIQDLLSDTKATGMEKTVNFLILSNGDGVYTWLGVDSKPLRLAFGCIF
;
A
#
# COMPACT_ATOMS: atom_id res chain seq x y z
N MET A 1 -42.01 20.43 6.73
CA MET A 1 -42.82 19.49 7.52
C MET A 1 -42.40 18.07 7.21
N PHE A 2 -42.17 17.27 8.24
CA PHE A 2 -41.82 15.84 8.16
C PHE A 2 -42.60 15.11 9.25
N MET A 3 -43.02 13.85 9.03
CA MET A 3 -43.71 13.06 10.05
C MET A 3 -42.69 12.21 10.81
N ASP A 4 -42.49 12.49 12.09
CA ASP A 4 -41.54 11.77 12.93
C ASP A 4 -41.90 10.27 12.99
N SER A 5 -40.93 9.39 12.74
CA SER A 5 -41.16 7.94 12.62
C SER A 5 -41.30 7.23 13.97
N ARG A 6 -41.02 7.91 15.09
CA ARG A 6 -41.20 7.42 16.46
C ARG A 6 -42.50 7.95 17.08
N THR A 7 -42.83 9.24 16.92
CA THR A 7 -44.02 9.86 17.53
C THR A 7 -45.23 9.93 16.60
N SER A 8 -45.05 9.78 15.28
CA SER A 8 -46.05 10.09 14.24
C SER A 8 -46.53 11.55 14.20
N GLU A 9 -45.86 12.45 14.92
CA GLU A 9 -46.18 13.89 14.91
C GLU A 9 -45.58 14.57 13.67
N ILE A 10 -46.28 15.58 13.15
CA ILE A 10 -45.78 16.38 12.04
C ILE A 10 -44.89 17.49 12.59
N ASN A 11 -43.57 17.32 12.49
CA ASN A 11 -42.61 18.38 12.80
C ASN A 11 -42.88 19.57 11.86
N PRO A 12 -43.19 20.78 12.38
CA PRO A 12 -43.49 21.95 11.57
C PRO A 12 -42.27 22.58 10.91
N GLU A 13 -41.04 22.20 11.29
CA GLU A 13 -39.81 22.72 10.70
C GLU A 13 -39.81 22.61 9.15
N PRO A 14 -39.32 23.65 8.46
CA PRO A 14 -38.89 23.53 7.07
C PRO A 14 -37.86 22.40 6.95
N VAL A 15 -38.06 21.50 5.99
CA VAL A 15 -37.08 20.47 5.65
C VAL A 15 -36.14 21.09 4.62
N PRO A 16 -34.82 21.16 4.87
CA PRO A 16 -33.87 21.67 3.89
C PRO A 16 -33.91 20.86 2.60
N GLU A 17 -33.69 21.52 1.46
CA GLU A 17 -33.56 20.90 0.14
C GLU A 17 -32.58 19.72 0.12
N SER A 18 -31.44 19.90 0.80
CA SER A 18 -30.38 18.90 0.97
C SER A 18 -30.87 17.63 1.69
N VAL A 19 -31.59 17.78 2.80
CA VAL A 19 -32.24 16.69 3.54
C VAL A 19 -33.31 16.02 2.69
N PHE A 20 -34.13 16.80 1.99
CA PHE A 20 -35.17 16.27 1.08
C PHE A 20 -34.57 15.39 -0.02
N PHE A 21 -33.55 15.85 -0.76
CA PHE A 21 -32.89 15.03 -1.77
C PHE A 21 -32.24 13.78 -1.19
N SER A 22 -31.67 13.87 0.02
CA SER A 22 -31.13 12.70 0.73
C SER A 22 -32.19 11.64 1.03
N ASN A 23 -33.41 12.07 1.38
CA ASN A 23 -34.56 11.18 1.58
C ASN A 23 -35.11 10.59 0.27
N GLN A 24 -35.09 11.34 -0.84
CA GLN A 24 -35.56 10.85 -2.14
C GLN A 24 -34.56 9.92 -2.83
N LEU A 25 -33.25 10.15 -2.66
CA LEU A 25 -32.17 9.42 -3.33
C LEU A 25 -31.22 8.70 -2.36
N PRO A 26 -31.72 7.98 -1.33
CA PRO A 26 -30.89 7.48 -0.22
C PRO A 26 -29.83 6.46 -0.66
N ARG A 27 -30.07 5.75 -1.78
CA ARG A 27 -29.09 4.85 -2.38
C ARG A 27 -27.90 5.60 -2.98
N LEU A 28 -28.12 6.71 -3.67
CA LEU A 28 -27.05 7.53 -4.26
C LEU A 28 -26.19 8.15 -3.15
N PHE A 29 -26.82 8.83 -2.19
CA PHE A 29 -26.11 9.48 -1.08
C PHE A 29 -25.28 8.50 -0.26
N LYS A 30 -25.83 7.31 0.07
CA LYS A 30 -25.08 6.28 0.81
C LYS A 30 -23.98 5.65 -0.05
N TRP A 31 -24.23 5.38 -1.33
CA TRP A 31 -23.21 4.87 -2.24
C TRP A 31 -22.02 5.84 -2.36
N SER A 32 -22.28 7.11 -2.70
CA SER A 32 -21.25 8.15 -2.82
C SER A 32 -20.49 8.41 -1.50
N PHE A 33 -21.14 8.29 -0.35
CA PHE A 33 -20.47 8.45 0.95
C PHE A 33 -19.58 7.26 1.32
N TYR A 34 -20.00 6.03 1.02
CA TYR A 34 -19.30 4.81 1.46
C TYR A 34 -18.29 4.25 0.45
N ILE A 35 -18.49 4.40 -0.86
CA ILE A 35 -17.57 3.88 -1.90
C ILE A 35 -16.16 4.47 -1.77
N HIS A 36 -15.12 3.70 -2.13
CA HIS A 36 -13.77 4.22 -2.27
C HIS A 36 -13.69 5.23 -3.42
N VAL A 37 -12.83 6.24 -3.33
CA VAL A 37 -12.81 7.35 -4.31
C VAL A 37 -12.24 6.91 -5.66
N GLU A 38 -11.47 5.82 -5.64
CA GLU A 38 -10.87 5.10 -6.75
C GLU A 38 -11.88 4.22 -7.51
N ASP A 39 -12.92 3.72 -6.82
CA ASP A 39 -13.94 2.81 -7.38
C ASP A 39 -15.08 3.54 -8.10
N VAL A 40 -15.11 4.88 -8.10
CA VAL A 40 -16.19 5.69 -8.72
C VAL A 40 -15.99 5.78 -10.24
N PRO A 41 -16.94 5.27 -11.05
CA PRO A 41 -16.87 5.38 -12.51
C PRO A 41 -16.84 6.83 -13.00
N GLU A 42 -16.12 7.08 -14.10
CA GLU A 42 -15.85 8.44 -14.58
C GLU A 42 -17.13 9.24 -14.92
N ASP A 43 -18.14 8.58 -15.47
CA ASP A 43 -19.47 9.12 -15.81
C ASP A 43 -20.33 9.44 -14.56
N LEU A 44 -19.97 8.88 -13.40
CA LEU A 44 -20.65 9.12 -12.13
C LEU A 44 -19.93 10.15 -11.25
N LEU A 45 -18.78 10.70 -11.65
CA LEU A 45 -18.00 11.63 -10.83
C LEU A 45 -18.75 12.91 -10.44
N GLU A 46 -19.35 13.64 -11.39
CA GLU A 46 -20.13 14.86 -11.09
C GLU A 46 -21.38 14.53 -10.24
N HIS A 47 -22.02 13.39 -10.49
CA HIS A 47 -23.15 12.90 -9.70
C HIS A 47 -22.74 12.58 -8.26
N CYS A 48 -21.55 12.00 -8.07
CA CYS A 48 -20.96 11.71 -6.77
C CYS A 48 -20.58 13.00 -6.03
N VAL A 49 -19.95 13.96 -6.71
CA VAL A 49 -19.64 15.29 -6.17
C VAL A 49 -20.91 15.99 -5.72
N TRP A 50 -21.93 16.10 -6.57
CA TRP A 50 -23.22 16.70 -6.20
C TRP A 50 -23.86 16.02 -4.98
N ALA A 51 -23.88 14.68 -4.94
CA ALA A 51 -24.44 13.94 -3.81
C ALA A 51 -23.68 14.19 -2.50
N LEU A 52 -22.34 14.29 -2.56
CA LEU A 52 -21.50 14.64 -1.41
C LEU A 52 -21.68 16.10 -0.99
N GLU A 53 -21.82 17.04 -1.93
CA GLU A 53 -22.11 18.45 -1.63
C GLU A 53 -23.49 18.63 -0.99
N MET A 54 -24.51 17.91 -1.47
CA MET A 54 -25.82 17.87 -0.82
C MET A 54 -25.78 17.16 0.53
N PHE A 55 -24.95 16.14 0.71
CA PHE A 55 -24.74 15.48 2.01
C PHE A 55 -24.10 16.43 3.03
N ILE A 56 -23.07 17.19 2.64
CA ILE A 56 -22.45 18.24 3.47
C ILE A 56 -23.50 19.29 3.85
N ARG A 57 -24.30 19.77 2.89
CA ARG A 57 -25.40 20.70 3.16
C ARG A 57 -26.42 20.12 4.14
N ALA A 58 -26.84 18.86 3.97
CA ALA A 58 -27.81 18.23 4.87
C ALA A 58 -27.33 18.22 6.32
N PHE A 59 -26.05 17.91 6.55
CA PHE A 59 -25.45 17.90 7.88
C PHE A 59 -25.27 19.30 8.49
N LEU A 60 -25.19 20.36 7.68
CA LEU A 60 -25.09 21.76 8.13
C LEU A 60 -26.46 22.43 8.31
N GLU A 61 -27.44 22.10 7.47
CA GLU A 61 -28.77 22.73 7.39
C GLU A 61 -29.84 21.99 8.22
N GLY A 62 -29.71 20.67 8.40
CA GLY A 62 -30.73 19.80 8.99
C GLY A 62 -30.67 19.69 10.52
N SER A 63 -31.85 19.62 11.15
CA SER A 63 -31.98 19.38 12.60
C SER A 63 -31.74 17.90 12.96
N ASN A 64 -31.45 17.62 14.23
CA ASN A 64 -31.03 16.28 14.67
C ASN A 64 -32.12 15.22 14.46
N ALA A 65 -33.39 15.60 14.61
CA ALA A 65 -34.54 14.75 14.27
C ALA A 65 -34.59 14.46 12.75
N GLN A 66 -34.36 15.47 11.91
CA GLN A 66 -34.39 15.31 10.45
C GLN A 66 -33.29 14.36 9.94
N LEU A 67 -32.05 14.49 10.43
CA LEU A 67 -30.93 13.64 10.01
C LEU A 67 -31.01 12.21 10.56
N SER A 68 -31.60 12.05 11.74
CA SER A 68 -31.97 10.73 12.27
C SER A 68 -33.06 10.07 11.43
N ALA A 69 -34.09 10.82 11.02
CA ALA A 69 -35.25 10.29 10.30
C ALA A 69 -34.93 9.84 8.87
N VAL A 70 -33.99 10.49 8.17
CA VAL A 70 -33.48 10.00 6.87
C VAL A 70 -32.45 8.86 7.01
N GLY A 71 -32.14 8.45 8.25
CA GLY A 71 -31.27 7.32 8.55
C GLY A 71 -29.80 7.57 8.24
N HIS A 72 -29.30 8.78 8.50
CA HIS A 72 -27.87 9.11 8.45
C HIS A 72 -27.17 8.89 9.79
N ILE A 73 -27.88 9.15 10.91
CA ILE A 73 -27.32 9.12 12.26
C ILE A 73 -28.18 8.21 13.15
N GLY A 74 -27.54 7.53 14.11
CA GLY A 74 -28.20 6.71 15.12
C GLY A 74 -29.02 7.57 16.10
N THR A 75 -30.21 7.09 16.45
CA THR A 75 -31.20 7.84 17.25
C THR A 75 -30.97 7.81 18.76
N ASP A 76 -29.94 7.08 19.22
CA ASP A 76 -29.70 6.75 20.62
C ASP A 76 -28.30 7.27 21.09
N LEU A 77 -27.82 8.36 20.47
CA LEU A 77 -26.57 9.05 20.79
C LEU A 77 -26.81 10.23 21.75
N THR A 78 -25.81 10.59 22.56
CA THR A 78 -25.79 11.87 23.27
C THR A 78 -25.48 13.04 22.33
N ASP A 79 -25.87 14.27 22.69
CA ASP A 79 -25.60 15.48 21.87
C ASP A 79 -24.12 15.66 21.52
N ASN A 80 -23.21 15.26 22.41
CA ASN A 80 -21.76 15.35 22.19
C ASN A 80 -21.28 14.28 21.19
N GLU A 81 -21.74 13.04 21.31
CA GLU A 81 -21.43 11.98 20.32
C GLU A 81 -22.03 12.32 18.95
N TYR A 82 -23.23 12.90 18.95
CA TYR A 82 -23.91 13.37 17.76
C TYR A 82 -23.09 14.44 17.02
N GLU A 83 -22.64 15.50 17.69
CA GLU A 83 -21.82 16.53 17.03
C GLU A 83 -20.44 15.99 16.61
N VAL A 84 -19.80 15.12 17.40
CA VAL A 84 -18.54 14.46 16.99
C VAL A 84 -18.75 13.65 15.71
N LEU A 85 -19.81 12.84 15.63
CA LEU A 85 -20.16 12.07 14.43
C LEU A 85 -20.47 12.97 13.24
N LYS A 86 -21.29 14.01 13.45
CA LYS A 86 -21.66 15.00 12.41
C LYS A 86 -20.44 15.70 11.83
N GLN A 87 -19.51 16.17 12.67
CA GLN A 87 -18.26 16.76 12.17
C GLN A 87 -17.40 15.72 11.42
N SER A 88 -17.28 14.48 11.92
CA SER A 88 -16.56 13.41 11.23
C SER A 88 -17.15 13.07 9.85
N MET A 89 -18.48 13.02 9.73
CA MET A 89 -19.17 12.75 8.46
C MET A 89 -19.04 13.91 7.48
N ILE A 90 -19.15 15.17 7.94
CA ILE A 90 -18.88 16.36 7.11
C ILE A 90 -17.43 16.33 6.59
N LEU A 91 -16.46 15.99 7.43
CA LEU A 91 -15.04 15.94 7.05
C LEU A 91 -14.74 14.86 6.01
N ASN A 92 -15.27 13.64 6.19
CA ASN A 92 -15.16 12.58 5.19
C ASN A 92 -15.78 13.00 3.85
N ALA A 93 -16.99 13.57 3.86
CA ALA A 93 -17.67 14.00 2.64
C ALA A 93 -16.91 15.13 1.92
N LYS A 94 -16.39 16.12 2.66
CA LYS A 94 -15.53 17.19 2.12
C LYS A 94 -14.26 16.65 1.47
N TYR A 95 -13.59 15.69 2.11
CA TYR A 95 -12.37 15.08 1.57
C TYR A 95 -12.65 14.30 0.28
N LYS A 96 -13.67 13.43 0.27
CA LYS A 96 -14.07 12.67 -0.93
C LYS A 96 -14.50 13.59 -2.08
N ALA A 97 -15.33 14.60 -1.80
CA ALA A 97 -15.76 15.57 -2.81
C ALA A 97 -14.57 16.32 -3.41
N ALA A 98 -13.59 16.72 -2.58
CA ALA A 98 -12.38 17.39 -3.05
C ALA A 98 -11.50 16.49 -3.93
N ILE A 99 -11.35 15.19 -3.61
CA ILE A 99 -10.64 14.23 -4.48
C ILE A 99 -11.34 14.12 -5.84
N HIS A 100 -12.66 13.90 -5.86
CA HIS A 100 -13.42 13.82 -7.11
C HIS A 100 -13.34 15.13 -7.91
N MET A 101 -13.35 16.31 -7.27
CA MET A 101 -13.10 17.60 -7.93
C MET A 101 -11.70 17.75 -8.53
N LEU A 102 -10.72 16.94 -8.13
CA LEU A 102 -9.35 16.92 -8.69
C LEU A 102 -9.15 15.86 -9.78
N THR A 103 -10.19 15.17 -10.21
CA THR A 103 -10.17 14.29 -11.40
C THR A 103 -10.01 15.11 -12.70
N PRO A 104 -9.62 14.48 -13.83
CA PRO A 104 -9.65 15.11 -15.15
C PRO A 104 -11.04 15.63 -15.55
N THR A 105 -12.06 14.86 -15.19
CA THR A 105 -13.44 14.99 -15.66
C THR A 105 -14.15 16.17 -15.02
N VAL A 106 -13.92 16.38 -13.71
CA VAL A 106 -14.55 17.44 -12.91
C VAL A 106 -13.69 18.70 -12.86
N ASN A 107 -12.38 18.56 -12.59
CA ASN A 107 -11.36 19.62 -12.59
C ASN A 107 -11.72 20.94 -11.84
N ARG A 108 -12.54 20.86 -10.79
CA ARG A 108 -13.03 21.99 -9.96
C ARG A 108 -12.05 22.34 -8.82
N ALA A 109 -10.80 22.65 -9.16
CA ALA A 109 -9.70 22.82 -8.19
C ALA A 109 -9.96 23.86 -7.08
N GLU A 110 -10.60 25.00 -7.38
CA GLU A 110 -10.90 26.03 -6.38
C GLU A 110 -11.88 25.54 -5.29
N GLY A 111 -12.90 24.75 -5.68
CA GLY A 111 -13.82 24.11 -4.73
C GLY A 111 -13.11 23.07 -3.87
N ALA A 112 -12.21 22.28 -4.47
CA ALA A 112 -11.37 21.34 -3.73
C ALA A 112 -10.49 22.04 -2.69
N VAL A 113 -9.86 23.19 -3.02
CA VAL A 113 -9.08 23.99 -2.06
C VAL A 113 -9.92 24.43 -0.86
N SER A 114 -11.16 24.89 -1.08
CA SER A 114 -12.06 25.28 0.02
C SER A 114 -12.32 24.12 0.99
N TYR A 115 -12.70 22.96 0.47
CA TYR A 115 -12.99 21.78 1.29
C TYR A 115 -11.75 21.19 1.97
N LEU A 116 -10.59 21.19 1.29
CA LEU A 116 -9.34 20.69 1.86
C LEU A 116 -8.78 21.61 2.94
N ASN A 117 -8.94 22.94 2.82
CA ASN A 117 -8.58 23.89 3.88
C ASN A 117 -9.43 23.68 5.14
N ASP A 118 -10.74 23.41 5.01
CA ASP A 118 -11.60 23.05 6.13
C ASP A 118 -11.15 21.74 6.79
N VAL A 119 -10.86 20.71 5.98
CA VAL A 119 -10.41 19.40 6.47
C VAL A 119 -9.08 19.51 7.24
N VAL A 120 -8.08 20.17 6.65
CA VAL A 120 -6.79 20.45 7.31
C VAL A 120 -7.00 21.27 8.59
N THR A 121 -7.87 22.28 8.59
CA THR A 121 -8.13 23.13 9.75
C THR A 121 -8.70 22.34 10.94
N GLN A 122 -9.54 21.33 10.71
CA GLN A 122 -10.04 20.49 11.81
C GLN A 122 -9.03 19.40 12.21
N ILE A 123 -8.31 18.80 11.25
CA ILE A 123 -7.26 17.81 11.54
C ILE A 123 -6.12 18.43 12.36
N GLU A 124 -5.67 19.64 12.04
CA GLU A 124 -4.66 20.33 12.86
C GLU A 124 -5.15 20.56 14.30
N LYS A 125 -6.45 20.75 14.56
CA LYS A 125 -6.99 20.84 15.94
C LYS A 125 -6.99 19.48 16.63
N ILE A 126 -7.45 18.43 15.94
CA ILE A 126 -7.55 17.06 16.48
C ILE A 126 -6.15 16.52 16.83
N GLN A 127 -5.17 16.69 15.95
CA GLN A 127 -3.80 16.21 16.22
C GLN A 127 -3.11 17.06 17.29
N ARG A 128 -3.31 18.39 17.34
CA ARG A 128 -2.84 19.23 18.45
C ARG A 128 -3.40 18.76 19.80
N TYR A 129 -4.69 18.46 19.88
CA TYR A 129 -5.32 17.90 21.10
C TYR A 129 -4.72 16.55 21.50
N ARG A 130 -4.33 15.72 20.53
CA ARG A 130 -3.64 14.43 20.74
C ARG A 130 -2.12 14.56 21.00
N GLY A 131 -1.55 15.77 20.93
CA GLY A 131 -0.10 15.98 21.04
C GLY A 131 0.72 15.48 19.82
N HIS A 132 0.06 15.26 18.68
CA HIS A 132 0.67 14.74 17.45
C HIS A 132 0.96 15.84 16.42
N ASN A 133 1.93 15.60 15.54
CA ASN A 133 2.19 16.44 14.38
C ASN A 133 1.31 16.00 13.17
N PRO A 134 0.35 16.83 12.71
CA PRO A 134 -0.48 16.49 11.55
C PRO A 134 0.35 16.36 10.25
N MET A 135 1.48 17.06 10.13
CA MET A 135 2.39 16.93 8.97
C MET A 135 3.13 15.58 8.92
N THR A 136 3.07 14.77 9.99
CA THR A 136 3.62 13.41 10.00
C THR A 136 2.51 12.36 9.87
N ASN A 137 1.31 12.61 10.43
CA ASN A 137 0.23 11.61 10.44
C ASN A 137 -0.72 11.68 9.23
N ASP A 138 -0.98 12.86 8.66
CA ASP A 138 -2.10 13.12 7.73
C ASP A 138 -1.60 13.62 6.36
N ARG A 139 -0.42 13.14 5.92
CA ARG A 139 0.36 13.70 4.80
C ARG A 139 -0.37 13.74 3.46
N ASP A 140 -1.13 12.71 3.12
CA ASP A 140 -1.84 12.62 1.85
C ASP A 140 -2.82 13.79 1.66
N ILE A 141 -3.47 14.23 2.74
CA ILE A 141 -4.40 15.36 2.72
C ILE A 141 -3.66 16.67 2.39
N TYR A 142 -2.43 16.83 2.89
CA TYR A 142 -1.58 17.98 2.57
C TYR A 142 -0.97 17.88 1.16
N HIS A 143 -0.68 16.68 0.62
CA HIS A 143 -0.33 16.50 -0.80
C HIS A 143 -1.51 16.85 -1.71
N THR A 144 -2.72 16.40 -1.37
CA THR A 144 -3.96 16.70 -2.12
C THR A 144 -4.29 18.19 -2.07
N LEU A 145 -4.16 18.86 -0.91
CA LEU A 145 -4.29 20.31 -0.80
C LEU A 145 -3.23 21.06 -1.64
N ALA A 146 -1.97 20.61 -1.62
CA ALA A 146 -0.93 21.22 -2.44
C ALA A 146 -1.20 21.06 -3.95
N ASP A 147 -1.69 19.90 -4.40
CA ASP A 147 -2.09 19.73 -5.81
C ASP A 147 -3.29 20.60 -6.19
N ALA A 148 -4.28 20.75 -5.29
CA ALA A 148 -5.42 21.63 -5.49
C ALA A 148 -4.97 23.10 -5.64
N LEU A 149 -4.10 23.57 -4.75
CA LEU A 149 -3.51 24.91 -4.78
C LEU A 149 -2.62 25.15 -6.02
N VAL A 150 -1.91 24.13 -6.52
CA VAL A 150 -1.18 24.25 -7.80
C VAL A 150 -2.15 24.48 -8.96
N ARG A 151 -3.26 23.72 -9.01
CA ARG A 151 -4.26 23.82 -10.08
C ARG A 151 -5.10 25.09 -10.04
N SER A 152 -5.39 25.64 -8.85
CA SER A 152 -6.01 26.97 -8.69
C SER A 152 -5.02 28.14 -8.87
N GLY A 153 -3.74 27.86 -9.10
CA GLY A 153 -2.72 28.89 -9.33
C GLY A 153 -2.05 29.46 -8.06
N ALA A 154 -2.49 29.08 -6.86
CA ALA A 154 -1.97 29.46 -5.54
C ALA A 154 -0.59 28.81 -5.22
N ASN A 155 0.39 29.03 -6.09
CA ASN A 155 1.64 28.27 -6.11
C ASN A 155 2.59 28.55 -4.93
N GLU A 156 2.66 29.77 -4.36
CA GLU A 156 3.51 29.97 -3.16
C GLU A 156 2.89 29.32 -1.90
N GLU A 157 1.55 29.19 -1.82
CA GLU A 157 0.88 28.47 -0.73
C GLU A 157 1.11 26.95 -0.83
N ALA A 158 0.92 26.39 -2.03
CA ALA A 158 1.27 25.00 -2.31
C ALA A 158 2.74 24.70 -1.96
N ARG A 159 3.66 25.62 -2.33
CA ARG A 159 5.07 25.50 -1.98
C ARG A 159 5.29 25.53 -0.46
N ALA A 160 4.66 26.44 0.28
CA ALA A 160 4.82 26.53 1.73
C ALA A 160 4.34 25.26 2.46
N ILE A 161 3.26 24.62 1.99
CA ILE A 161 2.79 23.33 2.51
C ILE A 161 3.79 22.22 2.18
N LEU A 162 4.28 22.16 0.94
CA LEU A 162 5.23 21.13 0.51
C LEU A 162 6.63 21.29 1.13
N GLU A 163 7.05 22.51 1.47
CA GLU A 163 8.28 22.76 2.24
C GLU A 163 8.09 22.32 3.70
N ARG A 164 6.94 22.62 4.35
CA ARG A 164 6.58 22.08 5.68
C ARG A 164 6.59 20.55 5.71
N LEU A 165 6.05 19.90 4.67
CA LEU A 165 6.07 18.43 4.50
C LEU A 165 7.46 17.87 4.20
N PHE A 166 8.37 18.67 3.63
CA PHE A 166 9.72 18.23 3.29
C PHE A 166 10.67 18.29 4.50
N ASP A 167 10.47 19.29 5.37
CA ASP A 167 11.28 19.50 6.58
C ASP A 167 10.76 18.69 7.79
N SER A 168 9.52 18.20 7.75
CA SER A 168 8.96 17.25 8.73
C SER A 168 9.51 15.83 8.56
N ASP A 169 9.65 15.08 9.66
CA ASP A 169 9.92 13.64 9.61
C ASP A 169 8.88 12.87 8.78
N PRO A 170 9.29 11.84 8.01
CA PRO A 170 8.37 10.98 7.26
C PRO A 170 7.50 10.13 8.20
N ILE A 171 6.33 9.66 7.73
CA ILE A 171 5.38 8.82 8.53
C ILE A 171 6.11 7.63 9.15
N ASP A 172 6.89 6.96 8.31
CA ASP A 172 7.69 5.81 8.66
C ASP A 172 8.99 5.80 7.84
N ALA A 173 9.79 4.75 8.04
CA ALA A 173 10.97 4.51 7.23
C ALA A 173 10.73 3.49 6.08
N THR A 174 9.49 3.05 5.83
CA THR A 174 9.17 1.89 4.99
C THR A 174 9.08 2.24 3.49
N VAL A 175 8.23 1.56 2.72
CA VAL A 175 7.94 1.95 1.33
C VAL A 175 7.07 3.22 1.28
N THR A 176 6.18 3.41 2.25
CA THR A 176 5.26 4.56 2.32
C THR A 176 6.02 5.87 2.51
N GLY A 177 6.84 6.01 3.56
CA GLY A 177 7.68 7.20 3.76
C GLY A 177 8.65 7.47 2.59
N VAL A 178 9.09 6.43 1.88
CA VAL A 178 9.94 6.58 0.68
C VAL A 178 9.14 7.14 -0.50
N PHE A 179 7.90 6.67 -0.69
CA PHE A 179 6.96 7.27 -1.63
C PHE A 179 6.66 8.73 -1.25
N ASP A 180 6.45 9.05 0.03
CA ASP A 180 6.18 10.43 0.49
C ASP A 180 7.29 11.40 0.15
N VAL A 181 8.55 11.00 0.31
CA VAL A 181 9.70 11.86 -0.01
C VAL A 181 9.87 12.01 -1.54
N ALA A 182 9.55 10.98 -2.32
CA ALA A 182 9.49 11.10 -3.78
C ALA A 182 8.33 12.02 -4.22
N SER A 183 7.12 11.77 -3.71
CA SER A 183 5.88 12.55 -3.85
C SER A 183 6.12 14.04 -3.60
N THR A 184 6.58 14.39 -2.40
CA THR A 184 6.84 15.77 -1.98
C THR A 184 7.87 16.44 -2.90
N ARG A 185 8.92 15.71 -3.32
CA ARG A 185 9.94 16.26 -4.23
C ARG A 185 9.44 16.48 -5.65
N VAL A 186 8.61 15.58 -6.20
CA VAL A 186 8.00 15.76 -7.53
C VAL A 186 7.05 16.95 -7.52
N ARG A 187 6.19 17.05 -6.49
CA ARG A 187 5.28 18.17 -6.29
C ARG A 187 6.05 19.50 -6.15
N LEU A 188 7.06 19.57 -5.28
CA LEU A 188 7.96 20.74 -5.16
C LEU A 188 8.59 21.14 -6.50
N ALA A 189 9.08 20.18 -7.29
CA ALA A 189 9.67 20.48 -8.60
C ALA A 189 8.67 21.18 -9.55
N ARG A 190 7.42 20.72 -9.60
CA ARG A 190 6.35 21.36 -10.38
C ARG A 190 6.07 22.78 -9.89
N VAL A 191 5.83 22.96 -8.59
CA VAL A 191 5.50 24.29 -8.02
C VAL A 191 6.64 25.28 -8.23
N LEU A 192 7.89 24.86 -8.01
CA LEU A 192 9.08 25.67 -8.25
C LEU A 192 9.26 26.04 -9.74
N ARG A 193 8.77 25.23 -10.69
CA ARG A 193 8.75 25.60 -12.12
C ARG A 193 7.69 26.66 -12.44
N ASN A 194 6.50 26.53 -11.87
CA ASN A 194 5.42 27.52 -12.03
C ASN A 194 5.86 28.89 -11.48
N LEU A 195 6.51 28.88 -10.31
CA LEU A 195 7.15 30.05 -9.69
C LEU A 195 8.43 30.53 -10.41
N ARG A 196 8.77 29.95 -11.57
CA ARG A 196 9.95 30.25 -12.41
C ARG A 196 11.32 29.97 -11.76
N LYS A 197 11.36 29.37 -10.56
CA LYS A 197 12.55 28.98 -9.77
C LYS A 197 13.24 27.72 -10.31
N LYS A 198 13.51 27.71 -11.63
CA LYS A 198 14.01 26.55 -12.41
C LYS A 198 15.30 25.91 -11.86
N LYS A 199 16.16 26.67 -11.15
CA LYS A 199 17.39 26.16 -10.53
C LYS A 199 17.12 25.31 -9.28
N GLU A 200 16.08 25.63 -8.51
CA GLU A 200 15.66 24.83 -7.35
C GLU A 200 14.90 23.59 -7.79
N ALA A 201 13.91 23.72 -8.68
CA ALA A 201 13.16 22.59 -9.24
C ALA A 201 14.09 21.46 -9.73
N ARG A 202 15.13 21.81 -10.50
CA ARG A 202 16.16 20.88 -10.98
C ARG A 202 16.87 20.06 -9.90
N LYS A 203 17.02 20.58 -8.67
CA LYS A 203 17.59 19.81 -7.54
C LYS A 203 16.68 18.65 -7.14
N HIS A 204 15.37 18.90 -7.09
CA HIS A 204 14.37 17.89 -6.74
C HIS A 204 14.21 16.89 -7.90
N GLU A 205 14.15 17.37 -9.15
CA GLU A 205 14.14 16.53 -10.36
C GLU A 205 15.33 15.56 -10.41
N GLN A 206 16.57 16.07 -10.26
CA GLN A 206 17.78 15.25 -10.31
C GLN A 206 17.83 14.21 -9.19
N TRP A 207 17.31 14.53 -8.01
CA TRP A 207 17.17 13.57 -6.92
C TRP A 207 16.20 12.44 -7.30
N VAL A 208 15.00 12.79 -7.79
CA VAL A 208 13.95 11.81 -8.15
C VAL A 208 14.40 10.93 -9.32
N VAL A 209 14.97 11.50 -10.38
CA VAL A 209 15.50 10.74 -11.52
C VAL A 209 16.60 9.76 -11.07
N LYS A 210 17.52 10.21 -10.20
CA LYS A 210 18.59 9.35 -9.65
C LYS A 210 18.05 8.24 -8.74
N TRP A 211 17.01 8.54 -7.96
CA TRP A 211 16.38 7.59 -7.05
C TRP A 211 15.53 6.55 -7.81
N LEU A 212 14.71 6.95 -8.78
CA LEU A 212 13.93 6.05 -9.64
C LEU A 212 14.83 5.14 -10.48
N ARG A 213 15.93 5.65 -11.06
CA ARG A 213 16.91 4.82 -11.77
C ARG A 213 17.61 3.77 -10.89
N LYS A 214 17.61 3.95 -9.56
CA LYS A 214 18.15 2.97 -8.61
C LYS A 214 17.08 1.97 -8.15
N ASN A 215 15.82 2.39 -8.07
CA ASN A 215 14.71 1.60 -7.52
C ASN A 215 13.48 1.64 -8.46
N PRO A 216 13.61 1.23 -9.75
CA PRO A 216 12.57 1.45 -10.76
C PRO A 216 11.26 0.74 -10.46
N HIS A 217 11.31 -0.33 -9.66
CA HIS A 217 10.20 -1.24 -9.38
C HIS A 217 9.61 -1.09 -7.97
N LEU A 218 10.09 -0.13 -7.16
CA LEU A 218 9.61 0.04 -5.79
C LEU A 218 8.19 0.66 -5.72
N LEU A 219 7.77 1.30 -6.81
CA LEU A 219 6.44 1.86 -7.00
C LEU A 219 5.78 1.16 -8.19
N SER A 220 4.46 0.96 -8.13
CA SER A 220 3.71 0.39 -9.26
C SER A 220 3.65 1.36 -10.44
N ASP A 221 3.37 0.85 -11.63
CA ASP A 221 3.17 1.64 -12.85
C ASP A 221 2.09 2.70 -12.69
N GLU A 222 1.01 2.36 -11.98
CA GLU A 222 -0.08 3.26 -11.61
C GLU A 222 0.41 4.40 -10.71
N SER A 223 1.08 4.08 -9.60
CA SER A 223 1.65 5.10 -8.70
C SER A 223 2.71 5.95 -9.41
N LEU A 224 3.49 5.39 -10.34
CA LEU A 224 4.46 6.13 -11.16
C LEU A 224 3.77 7.06 -12.17
N ARG A 225 2.68 6.63 -12.81
CA ARG A 225 1.89 7.47 -13.73
C ARG A 225 1.23 8.63 -12.97
N ALA A 226 0.47 8.34 -11.92
CA ALA A 226 -0.19 9.36 -11.10
C ALA A 226 0.80 10.35 -10.47
N LEU A 227 2.00 9.89 -10.10
CA LEU A 227 3.06 10.76 -9.59
C LEU A 227 3.69 11.62 -10.71
N LEU A 228 4.12 11.01 -11.82
CA LEU A 228 4.99 11.65 -12.81
C LEU A 228 4.27 12.35 -13.96
N ILE A 229 2.97 12.13 -14.14
CA ILE A 229 2.14 12.70 -15.21
C ILE A 229 0.92 13.35 -14.57
N GLN A 230 0.73 14.67 -14.69
CA GLN A 230 -0.53 15.29 -14.23
C GLN A 230 -1.65 15.11 -15.26
N VAL A 231 -2.88 15.32 -14.78
CA VAL A 231 -4.06 15.57 -15.60
C VAL A 231 -3.73 16.55 -16.75
N GLY A 232 -3.89 16.10 -18.00
CA GLY A 232 -3.62 16.89 -19.20
C GLY A 232 -2.14 16.99 -19.62
N GLU A 233 -1.18 16.50 -18.83
CA GLU A 233 0.21 16.34 -19.26
C GLU A 233 0.38 15.02 -20.03
N THR A 234 1.23 15.01 -21.06
CA THR A 234 1.69 13.75 -21.72
C THR A 234 3.06 13.30 -21.20
N THR A 235 3.83 14.20 -20.59
CA THR A 235 5.14 13.93 -19.99
C THR A 235 5.46 15.03 -18.97
N SER A 236 6.43 14.76 -18.09
CA SER A 236 7.01 15.77 -17.20
C SER A 236 8.54 15.77 -17.29
N PRO A 237 9.23 16.82 -16.84
CA PRO A 237 10.69 16.93 -16.94
C PRO A 237 11.47 15.82 -16.22
N ILE A 238 10.84 15.16 -15.25
CA ILE A 238 11.41 13.98 -14.56
C ILE A 238 11.28 12.76 -15.47
N LEU A 239 10.13 12.58 -16.12
CA LEU A 239 9.85 11.48 -17.04
C LEU A 239 10.66 11.60 -18.34
N GLU A 240 10.77 12.80 -18.93
CA GLU A 240 11.69 13.13 -20.02
C GLU A 240 13.13 12.70 -19.67
N ALA A 241 13.62 13.10 -18.49
CA ALA A 241 14.96 12.79 -18.02
C ALA A 241 15.18 11.31 -17.68
N LEU A 242 14.13 10.50 -17.53
CA LEU A 242 14.18 9.05 -17.38
C LEU A 242 14.22 8.31 -18.73
N GLY A 243 13.47 8.80 -19.72
CA GLY A 243 13.38 8.25 -21.08
C GLY A 243 12.08 8.55 -21.83
N GLY A 244 11.20 9.40 -21.28
CA GLY A 244 9.82 9.59 -21.76
C GLY A 244 8.84 8.57 -21.15
N PRO A 245 7.55 8.63 -21.49
CA PRO A 245 6.52 7.76 -20.92
C PRO A 245 6.81 6.26 -21.08
N SER A 246 7.41 5.86 -22.19
CA SER A 246 7.85 4.48 -22.46
C SER A 246 8.90 3.97 -21.47
N TRP A 247 9.56 4.83 -20.68
CA TRP A 247 10.39 4.38 -19.55
C TRP A 247 9.56 3.59 -18.54
N ILE A 248 8.30 3.97 -18.30
CA ILE A 248 7.40 3.23 -17.40
C ILE A 248 7.11 1.85 -18.01
N ASP A 249 6.61 1.79 -19.24
CA ASP A 249 6.24 0.52 -19.89
C ASP A 249 7.41 -0.45 -20.15
N ASN A 250 8.67 0.03 -20.12
CA ASN A 250 9.86 -0.76 -20.46
C ASN A 250 10.89 -0.83 -19.32
N ARG A 251 10.46 -0.80 -18.05
CA ARG A 251 11.36 -1.03 -16.89
C ARG A 251 11.82 -2.48 -16.86
N GLY A 252 13.01 -2.77 -17.37
CA GLY A 252 13.61 -4.10 -17.28
C GLY A 252 13.89 -4.51 -15.82
N HIS A 253 13.57 -5.76 -15.47
CA HIS A 253 14.04 -6.40 -14.24
C HIS A 253 15.51 -6.84 -14.38
N THR A 254 16.24 -6.80 -13.26
CA THR A 254 17.65 -7.20 -13.15
C THR A 254 17.92 -7.59 -11.70
N ASP A 255 18.86 -8.51 -11.46
CA ASP A 255 19.24 -8.96 -10.11
C ASP A 255 19.51 -7.78 -9.16
N LYS A 256 20.05 -6.68 -9.70
CA LYS A 256 20.37 -5.45 -8.95
C LYS A 256 19.15 -4.59 -8.60
N THR A 257 18.15 -4.49 -9.48
CA THR A 257 16.90 -3.78 -9.17
C THR A 257 16.06 -4.59 -8.19
N ASP A 258 16.11 -5.91 -8.32
CA ASP A 258 15.21 -6.82 -7.61
C ASP A 258 15.76 -7.10 -6.20
N LEU A 259 17.09 -7.19 -6.06
CA LEU A 259 17.78 -7.02 -4.77
C LEU A 259 17.43 -5.68 -4.10
N GLY A 260 17.19 -4.62 -4.88
CA GLY A 260 16.71 -3.33 -4.39
C GLY A 260 15.31 -3.39 -3.74
N LEU A 261 14.42 -4.24 -4.25
CA LEU A 261 13.07 -4.44 -3.71
C LEU A 261 13.11 -5.10 -2.34
N VAL A 262 13.94 -6.13 -2.17
CA VAL A 262 14.09 -6.84 -0.88
C VAL A 262 14.99 -6.11 0.12
N ARG A 263 15.76 -5.09 -0.31
CA ARG A 263 16.69 -4.34 0.56
C ARG A 263 15.96 -3.37 1.51
N LYS A 264 15.50 -3.94 2.63
CA LYS A 264 14.90 -3.27 3.79
C LYS A 264 15.57 -3.77 5.09
N CYS A 265 15.45 -3.02 6.18
CA CYS A 265 15.83 -3.46 7.52
C CYS A 265 14.94 -4.65 7.93
N MET A 266 15.51 -5.79 8.33
CA MET A 266 14.72 -6.99 8.66
C MET A 266 13.72 -6.73 9.79
N GLN A 267 14.16 -6.07 10.87
CA GLN A 267 13.37 -5.84 12.08
C GLN A 267 12.19 -4.87 11.92
N CYS A 268 12.29 -3.87 11.04
CA CYS A 268 11.32 -2.76 10.97
C CYS A 268 10.96 -2.32 9.55
N SER A 269 11.34 -3.09 8.52
CA SER A 269 11.12 -2.80 7.10
C SER A 269 11.64 -1.44 6.60
N ALA A 270 12.48 -0.74 7.37
CA ALA A 270 13.05 0.56 7.02
C ALA A 270 13.94 0.52 5.76
N ARG A 271 13.90 1.53 4.89
CA ARG A 271 14.52 1.54 3.55
C ARG A 271 15.45 2.73 3.31
N GLU A 272 16.39 2.55 2.38
CA GLU A 272 17.07 3.68 1.76
C GLU A 272 16.09 4.45 0.83
N PRO A 273 16.12 5.80 0.80
CA PRO A 273 17.17 6.67 1.33
C PRO A 273 16.90 7.25 2.73
N LEU A 274 15.78 6.92 3.37
CA LEU A 274 15.40 7.47 4.68
C LEU A 274 16.36 7.04 5.78
N VAL A 275 16.76 5.77 5.76
CA VAL A 275 17.80 5.23 6.64
C VAL A 275 18.98 4.71 5.83
N LYS A 276 20.18 4.77 6.41
CA LYS A 276 21.36 4.08 5.86
C LYS A 276 21.33 2.62 6.33
N LEU A 277 21.25 1.68 5.39
CA LEU A 277 21.24 0.24 5.70
C LEU A 277 22.66 -0.34 5.74
N SER A 278 23.05 -0.90 6.87
CA SER A 278 24.23 -1.77 7.02
C SER A 278 23.86 -3.24 6.75
N VAL A 279 24.85 -4.08 6.42
CA VAL A 279 24.68 -5.54 6.35
C VAL A 279 25.14 -6.20 7.64
N CYS A 280 24.56 -7.36 7.96
CA CYS A 280 25.08 -8.27 8.98
C CYS A 280 26.53 -8.67 8.64
N LYS A 281 27.51 -8.21 9.43
CA LYS A 281 28.95 -8.46 9.17
C LYS A 281 29.36 -9.93 9.09
N ARG A 282 28.52 -10.85 9.58
CA ARG A 282 28.77 -12.30 9.56
C ARG A 282 28.32 -12.95 8.26
N CYS A 283 27.06 -12.78 7.85
CA CYS A 283 26.50 -13.44 6.66
C CYS A 283 26.45 -12.56 5.40
N ASN A 284 26.55 -11.23 5.55
CA ASN A 284 26.53 -10.23 4.49
C ASN A 284 25.29 -10.22 3.56
N LYS A 285 24.19 -10.91 3.94
CA LYS A 285 22.91 -10.89 3.18
C LYS A 285 21.83 -9.99 3.83
N ILE A 286 21.63 -10.11 5.14
CA ILE A 286 20.54 -9.41 5.85
C ILE A 286 20.93 -7.97 6.18
N TYR A 287 20.00 -7.03 6.01
CA TYR A 287 20.20 -5.60 6.22
C TYR A 287 19.53 -5.08 7.51
N TYR A 288 20.14 -4.06 8.13
CA TYR A 288 19.63 -3.37 9.31
C TYR A 288 19.84 -1.85 9.21
N CYS A 289 18.96 -1.05 9.81
CA CYS A 289 19.15 0.40 9.92
C CYS A 289 19.94 0.82 11.18
N SER A 290 20.01 -0.05 12.20
CA SER A 290 20.77 0.18 13.43
C SER A 290 21.24 -1.13 14.07
N SER A 291 22.23 -1.03 14.96
CA SER A 291 22.64 -2.11 15.86
C SER A 291 21.51 -2.64 16.74
N ASP A 292 20.50 -1.81 17.00
CA ASP A 292 19.41 -2.14 17.91
C ASP A 292 18.35 -2.97 17.19
N CYS A 293 18.12 -2.67 15.92
CA CYS A 293 17.36 -3.53 15.03
C CYS A 293 18.05 -4.89 14.86
N GLN A 294 19.37 -4.92 14.66
CA GLN A 294 20.12 -6.17 14.60
C GLN A 294 20.04 -6.97 15.92
N ARG A 295 20.10 -6.30 17.08
CA ARG A 295 20.00 -6.97 18.40
C ARG A 295 18.61 -7.53 18.67
N LYS A 296 17.54 -6.87 18.23
CA LYS A 296 16.15 -7.35 18.37
C LYS A 296 15.85 -8.54 17.45
N ASP A 297 16.37 -8.52 16.23
CA ASP A 297 16.19 -9.60 15.22
C ASP A 297 17.09 -10.82 15.49
N TRP A 298 18.16 -10.65 16.28
CA TRP A 298 19.17 -11.69 16.52
C TRP A 298 18.65 -13.06 16.98
N PRO A 299 17.61 -13.20 17.85
CA PRO A 299 17.10 -14.51 18.24
C PRO A 299 16.66 -15.36 17.03
N TYR A 300 15.94 -14.76 16.09
CA TYR A 300 15.48 -15.41 14.85
C TYR A 300 16.63 -15.50 13.82
N HIS A 301 17.40 -14.42 13.66
CA HIS A 301 18.47 -14.37 12.67
C HIS A 301 19.62 -15.35 12.97
N LYS A 302 19.94 -15.64 14.23
CA LYS A 302 21.16 -16.38 14.64
C LYS A 302 21.33 -17.74 13.95
N ALA A 303 20.24 -18.50 13.76
CA ALA A 303 20.26 -19.79 13.07
C ALA A 303 20.60 -19.60 11.59
N CYS A 304 19.67 -19.03 10.82
CA CYS A 304 19.82 -18.67 9.40
C CYS A 304 21.14 -17.90 9.07
N CYS A 305 21.62 -17.04 9.96
CA CYS A 305 22.93 -16.35 9.84
C CYS A 305 24.12 -17.33 9.76
N SER A 306 24.02 -18.47 10.45
CA SER A 306 25.01 -19.54 10.42
C SER A 306 24.90 -20.37 9.16
N ASP A 307 23.68 -20.71 8.75
CA ASP A 307 23.42 -21.54 7.56
C ASP A 307 23.83 -20.82 6.26
N ILE A 308 23.51 -19.52 6.14
CA ILE A 308 23.98 -18.67 5.05
C ILE A 308 25.51 -18.64 4.97
N VAL A 309 26.22 -18.59 6.12
CA VAL A 309 27.69 -18.60 6.14
C VAL A 309 28.24 -19.96 5.72
N GLU A 310 27.65 -21.06 6.19
CA GLU A 310 28.07 -22.41 5.82
C GLU A 310 27.83 -22.69 4.33
N VAL A 311 26.69 -22.26 3.78
CA VAL A 311 26.41 -22.39 2.34
C VAL A 311 27.32 -21.48 1.50
N GLN A 312 27.60 -20.24 1.94
CA GLN A 312 28.56 -19.35 1.28
C GLN A 312 29.97 -19.96 1.27
N ARG A 313 30.42 -20.53 2.40
CA ARG A 313 31.69 -21.28 2.52
C ARG A 313 31.73 -22.49 1.60
N ARG A 314 30.62 -23.22 1.46
CA ARG A 314 30.50 -24.36 0.54
C ARG A 314 30.55 -23.93 -0.93
N ILE A 315 29.90 -22.83 -1.30
CA ILE A 315 29.99 -22.24 -2.65
C ILE A 315 31.44 -21.86 -2.97
N GLU A 316 32.15 -21.23 -2.03
CA GLU A 316 33.56 -20.84 -2.19
C GLU A 316 34.49 -22.06 -2.34
N GLN A 317 34.26 -23.13 -1.58
CA GLN A 317 35.01 -24.39 -1.77
C GLN A 317 34.68 -25.07 -3.09
N MET A 318 33.42 -25.07 -3.52
CA MET A 318 33.03 -25.60 -4.83
C MET A 318 33.64 -24.79 -5.97
N ALA A 319 33.80 -23.48 -5.83
CA ALA A 319 34.37 -22.62 -6.87
C ALA A 319 35.85 -22.94 -7.21
N ILE A 320 36.55 -23.65 -6.33
CA ILE A 320 37.93 -24.11 -6.54
C ILE A 320 37.97 -25.38 -7.43
N SER A 321 36.94 -26.23 -7.40
CA SER A 321 36.91 -27.53 -8.07
C SER A 321 35.92 -27.62 -9.25
N ASP A 322 34.76 -26.99 -9.14
CA ASP A 322 33.77 -26.83 -10.20
C ASP A 322 33.07 -25.46 -10.08
N ALA A 323 33.59 -24.48 -10.79
CA ALA A 323 33.02 -23.14 -10.88
C ALA A 323 31.59 -23.13 -11.45
N THR A 324 31.20 -24.11 -12.26
CA THR A 324 29.85 -24.20 -12.84
C THR A 324 28.84 -24.68 -11.78
N ALA A 325 29.19 -25.71 -11.00
CA ALA A 325 28.36 -26.14 -9.86
C ALA A 325 28.32 -25.08 -8.75
N ALA A 326 29.42 -24.37 -8.49
CA ALA A 326 29.46 -23.27 -7.54
C ALA A 326 28.52 -22.11 -7.95
N GLN A 327 28.56 -21.71 -9.23
CA GLN A 327 27.67 -20.68 -9.75
C GLN A 327 26.20 -21.13 -9.71
N LYS A 328 25.87 -22.38 -10.10
CA LYS A 328 24.52 -22.95 -9.93
C LYS A 328 24.04 -22.92 -8.47
N MET A 329 24.89 -23.27 -7.51
CA MET A 329 24.54 -23.25 -6.08
C MET A 329 24.32 -21.81 -5.56
N LYS A 330 25.12 -20.86 -6.04
CA LYS A 330 24.99 -19.43 -5.75
C LYS A 330 23.70 -18.84 -6.33
N ASP A 331 23.32 -19.23 -7.54
CA ASP A 331 22.10 -18.77 -8.20
C ASP A 331 20.85 -19.38 -7.55
N PHE A 332 20.89 -20.67 -7.20
CA PHE A 332 19.86 -21.31 -6.38
C PHE A 332 19.67 -20.62 -5.02
N GLN A 333 20.76 -20.19 -4.38
CA GLN A 333 20.73 -19.42 -3.12
C GLN A 333 20.22 -17.98 -3.30
N ALA A 334 20.55 -17.32 -4.42
CA ALA A 334 20.01 -16.00 -4.73
C ALA A 334 18.49 -16.07 -4.97
N TRP A 335 18.04 -17.09 -5.72
CA TRP A 335 16.63 -17.39 -5.95
C TRP A 335 15.88 -17.65 -4.62
N LEU A 336 16.38 -18.58 -3.80
CA LEU A 336 15.91 -18.86 -2.43
C LEU A 336 15.66 -17.60 -1.60
N ILE A 337 16.65 -16.70 -1.54
CA ILE A 337 16.58 -15.48 -0.73
C ILE A 337 15.64 -14.44 -1.36
N SER A 338 15.45 -14.45 -2.68
CA SER A 338 14.56 -13.51 -3.37
C SER A 338 13.07 -13.85 -3.20
N GLU A 339 12.71 -15.14 -3.19
CA GLU A 339 11.30 -15.59 -3.13
C GLU A 339 10.73 -15.64 -1.71
N ILE A 340 11.57 -15.52 -0.67
CA ILE A 340 11.12 -15.34 0.74
C ILE A 340 10.39 -13.99 0.95
N ALA A 341 10.39 -13.09 -0.04
CA ALA A 341 9.68 -11.81 -0.01
C ALA A 341 8.18 -11.88 -0.41
N ILE A 342 7.53 -13.03 -0.32
CA ILE A 342 6.10 -13.21 -0.67
C ILE A 342 5.18 -12.33 0.21
N PRO A 343 4.23 -11.58 -0.38
CA PRO A 343 3.19 -10.88 0.36
C PRO A 343 2.21 -11.82 1.06
N THR A 344 1.70 -11.41 2.22
CA THR A 344 0.81 -12.20 3.10
C THR A 344 -0.51 -12.67 2.45
N CYS A 345 -0.92 -12.11 1.31
CA CYS A 345 -2.14 -12.52 0.60
C CYS A 345 -2.06 -13.89 -0.09
N MET A 346 -0.87 -14.39 -0.46
CA MET A 346 -0.75 -15.71 -1.10
C MET A 346 -0.68 -16.88 -0.12
N LEU A 347 -0.60 -16.64 1.19
CA LEU A 347 -0.53 -17.73 2.19
C LEU A 347 -1.88 -18.46 2.36
N SER A 348 -2.99 -17.81 1.99
CA SER A 348 -4.28 -18.48 1.84
C SER A 348 -4.29 -19.55 0.73
N ALA A 349 -3.17 -19.75 -0.03
CA ALA A 349 -3.19 -20.25 -1.41
C ALA A 349 -1.91 -21.01 -1.97
N PHE A 350 -1.54 -22.21 -1.46
CA PHE A 350 -0.74 -23.28 -2.14
C PHE A 350 -0.73 -24.85 -1.73
N ILE A 351 -1.56 -25.95 -1.70
CA ILE A 351 -2.90 -26.70 -1.60
C ILE A 351 -4.04 -26.85 -2.66
N THR A 352 -4.57 -28.02 -3.00
CA THR A 352 -4.61 -29.30 -2.31
C THR A 352 -3.38 -30.15 -2.58
N THR A 353 -3.33 -31.32 -1.96
CA THR A 353 -2.56 -32.46 -2.46
C THR A 353 -1.04 -32.25 -2.49
N LEU A 354 -0.42 -32.45 -1.32
CA LEU A 354 0.87 -33.11 -1.27
C LEU A 354 0.72 -34.45 -0.56
N ARG A 355 1.37 -35.47 -1.11
CA ARG A 355 1.58 -36.78 -0.47
C ARG A 355 3.06 -37.10 -0.53
N GLU A 356 3.52 -37.85 0.48
CA GLU A 356 4.83 -38.52 0.49
C GLU A 356 6.09 -37.62 0.58
N GLU A 357 6.18 -36.99 1.75
CA GLU A 357 7.41 -36.76 2.55
C GLU A 357 8.41 -35.60 2.28
N ARG A 358 8.85 -35.01 3.42
CA ARG A 358 10.09 -34.21 3.67
C ARG A 358 10.28 -32.88 2.92
N HIS A 359 9.42 -32.53 1.97
CA HIS A 359 9.60 -31.38 1.10
C HIS A 359 8.38 -30.44 1.08
N ILE A 360 8.61 -29.13 1.21
CA ILE A 360 7.60 -28.08 1.01
C ILE A 360 7.79 -27.48 -0.39
N TRP A 361 6.69 -27.11 -1.03
CA TRP A 361 6.68 -26.46 -2.33
C TRP A 361 6.25 -25.01 -2.18
N PHE A 362 6.91 -24.12 -2.91
CA PHE A 362 6.37 -22.80 -3.28
C PHE A 362 6.36 -22.72 -4.81
N TRP A 363 5.75 -21.68 -5.37
CA TRP A 363 5.76 -21.53 -6.83
C TRP A 363 7.22 -21.45 -7.31
N ARG A 364 7.55 -22.25 -8.32
CA ARG A 364 8.87 -22.41 -8.97
C ARG A 364 9.93 -23.33 -8.35
N SER A 365 9.99 -23.65 -7.05
CA SER A 365 10.83 -24.80 -6.58
C SER A 365 10.42 -25.41 -5.23
N VAL A 366 11.18 -26.44 -4.85
CA VAL A 366 10.99 -27.28 -3.67
C VAL A 366 12.04 -26.94 -2.60
N PHE A 367 11.60 -26.70 -1.37
CA PHE A 367 12.44 -26.47 -0.19
C PHE A 367 12.40 -27.66 0.77
N ARG A 368 13.39 -27.77 1.65
CA ARG A 368 13.26 -28.57 2.88
C ARG A 368 12.63 -27.70 3.95
N ILE A 369 11.85 -28.30 4.84
CA ILE A 369 11.20 -27.58 5.96
C ILE A 369 12.25 -26.81 6.78
N SER A 370 13.39 -27.45 7.07
CA SER A 370 14.55 -26.88 7.77
C SER A 370 15.01 -25.53 7.24
N ASP A 371 14.90 -25.30 5.93
CA ASP A 371 15.52 -24.19 5.24
C ASP A 371 14.67 -22.90 5.36
N VAL A 372 13.43 -23.02 5.85
CA VAL A 372 12.46 -21.93 6.03
C VAL A 372 11.93 -21.76 7.47
N LEU A 373 12.24 -22.69 8.39
CA LEU A 373 11.71 -22.70 9.76
C LEU A 373 11.83 -21.35 10.49
N CYS A 374 13.00 -20.71 10.47
CA CYS A 374 13.22 -19.46 11.19
C CYS A 374 12.32 -18.31 10.72
N GLU A 375 11.87 -18.32 9.46
CA GLU A 375 10.95 -17.32 8.94
C GLU A 375 9.49 -17.66 9.28
N VAL A 376 9.13 -18.95 9.33
CA VAL A 376 7.84 -19.41 9.88
C VAL A 376 7.71 -18.99 11.34
N GLU A 377 8.73 -19.24 12.16
CA GLU A 377 8.79 -18.82 13.57
C GLU A 377 8.60 -17.31 13.71
N ARG A 378 9.36 -16.52 12.94
CA ARG A 378 9.34 -15.05 12.96
C ARG A 378 8.03 -14.45 12.42
N LEU A 379 7.33 -15.12 11.50
CA LEU A 379 6.03 -14.69 10.97
C LEU A 379 4.87 -15.07 11.87
N MET A 380 4.92 -16.25 12.49
CA MET A 380 3.85 -16.77 13.35
C MET A 380 4.00 -16.36 14.83
N GLY A 381 5.14 -15.77 15.21
CA GLY A 381 5.40 -15.31 16.58
C GLY A 381 5.86 -16.40 17.55
N LEU A 382 6.40 -17.50 17.03
CA LEU A 382 6.91 -18.63 17.81
C LEU A 382 8.32 -18.34 18.36
N ASN A 383 8.73 -19.02 19.42
CA ASN A 383 10.11 -18.92 19.90
C ASN A 383 11.08 -19.69 18.96
N PRO A 384 12.36 -19.27 18.86
CA PRO A 384 13.33 -19.93 17.97
C PRO A 384 13.52 -21.42 18.30
N GLY A 385 13.18 -22.29 17.34
CA GLY A 385 13.16 -23.76 17.47
C GLY A 385 11.75 -24.38 17.44
N GLU A 386 10.73 -23.66 17.92
CA GLU A 386 9.34 -24.14 18.01
C GLU A 386 8.69 -24.34 16.63
N GLY A 387 9.23 -23.77 15.55
CA GLY A 387 8.70 -23.96 14.21
C GLY A 387 8.72 -25.42 13.75
N THR A 388 9.65 -26.22 14.30
CA THR A 388 9.70 -27.67 14.05
C THR A 388 8.49 -28.38 14.65
N GLU A 389 8.16 -28.03 15.90
CA GLU A 389 7.06 -28.60 16.68
C GLU A 389 5.72 -28.11 16.12
N TYR A 390 5.56 -26.81 15.90
CA TYR A 390 4.37 -26.21 15.26
C TYR A 390 4.02 -26.85 13.91
N ILE A 391 5.01 -27.11 13.05
CA ILE A 391 4.77 -27.78 11.76
C ILE A 391 4.47 -29.27 11.95
N GLN A 392 5.05 -29.94 12.94
CA GLN A 392 4.73 -31.34 13.26
C GLN A 392 3.33 -31.51 13.87
N ASP A 393 2.91 -30.58 14.73
CA ASP A 393 1.57 -30.54 15.33
C ASP A 393 0.52 -30.23 14.26
N LEU A 394 0.73 -29.22 13.42
CA LEU A 394 -0.15 -28.92 12.28
C LEU A 394 -0.32 -30.14 11.35
N LEU A 395 0.75 -30.90 11.11
CA LEU A 395 0.74 -32.15 10.34
C LEU A 395 0.15 -33.35 11.09
N SER A 396 -0.02 -33.26 12.41
CA SER A 396 -0.57 -34.31 13.28
C SER A 396 -2.05 -34.10 13.56
N ASP A 397 -2.48 -32.87 13.86
CA ASP A 397 -3.89 -32.47 13.95
C ASP A 397 -4.63 -32.71 12.63
N THR A 398 -3.99 -32.44 11.49
CA THR A 398 -4.50 -32.78 10.15
C THR A 398 -4.84 -34.27 10.01
N LYS A 399 -4.06 -35.16 10.65
CA LYS A 399 -4.33 -36.61 10.65
C LYS A 399 -5.38 -36.98 11.68
N ALA A 400 -5.28 -36.44 12.90
CA ALA A 400 -6.15 -36.76 14.03
C ALA A 400 -7.61 -36.35 13.78
N THR A 401 -7.85 -35.24 13.09
CA THR A 401 -9.18 -34.74 12.72
C THR A 401 -9.86 -35.52 11.58
N GLY A 402 -9.15 -36.44 10.92
CA GLY A 402 -9.65 -37.11 9.71
C GLY A 402 -9.74 -36.20 8.48
N MET A 403 -9.27 -34.95 8.57
CA MET A 403 -9.24 -33.98 7.47
C MET A 403 -8.06 -34.20 6.51
N GLU A 404 -7.63 -35.46 6.30
CA GLU A 404 -6.57 -35.83 5.33
C GLU A 404 -6.87 -35.39 3.87
N LYS A 405 -8.11 -34.96 3.60
CA LYS A 405 -8.57 -34.45 2.30
C LYS A 405 -8.67 -32.91 2.23
N THR A 406 -8.54 -32.20 3.36
CA THR A 406 -8.79 -30.74 3.47
C THR A 406 -7.86 -30.08 4.50
N VAL A 407 -6.60 -29.90 4.10
CA VAL A 407 -5.78 -28.73 4.53
C VAL A 407 -6.17 -27.53 3.62
N ASN A 408 -5.64 -26.31 3.80
CA ASN A 408 -6.33 -25.11 3.27
C ASN A 408 -5.47 -24.05 2.51
N PHE A 409 -5.14 -24.28 1.23
CA PHE A 409 -4.36 -23.39 0.35
C PHE A 409 -4.74 -23.42 -1.23
N LEU A 410 -3.87 -23.50 -2.30
CA LEU A 410 -4.14 -23.44 -3.81
C LEU A 410 -3.23 -24.35 -4.77
N ILE A 411 -3.61 -24.70 -6.02
CA ILE A 411 -2.75 -25.32 -7.10
C ILE A 411 -2.88 -24.54 -8.43
N LEU A 412 -1.79 -24.33 -9.21
CA LEU A 412 -1.85 -23.93 -10.64
C LEU A 412 -0.69 -24.51 -11.50
N SER A 413 -0.94 -24.73 -12.80
CA SER A 413 -0.05 -25.44 -13.74
C SER A 413 0.13 -24.75 -15.10
N ASN A 414 1.22 -25.12 -15.79
CA ASN A 414 1.56 -24.91 -17.22
C ASN A 414 2.73 -25.87 -17.53
N GLY A 415 3.10 -26.22 -18.75
CA GLY A 415 2.70 -25.84 -20.11
C GLY A 415 3.79 -26.39 -21.07
N ASP A 416 3.51 -26.62 -22.36
CA ASP A 416 4.44 -27.36 -23.23
C ASP A 416 5.84 -26.71 -23.33
N GLY A 417 6.89 -27.46 -22.96
CA GLY A 417 8.30 -27.10 -23.22
C GLY A 417 9.32 -27.21 -22.07
N VAL A 418 8.93 -27.61 -20.86
CA VAL A 418 9.84 -27.62 -19.68
C VAL A 418 10.10 -29.05 -19.15
N TYR A 419 11.37 -29.36 -18.87
CA TYR A 419 11.84 -30.63 -18.28
C TYR A 419 12.39 -30.42 -16.86
N THR A 420 12.28 -31.44 -16.01
CA THR A 420 12.79 -31.42 -14.61
C THR A 420 13.84 -32.52 -14.36
N TRP A 421 14.48 -32.48 -13.19
CA TRP A 421 15.78 -33.11 -12.92
C TRP A 421 15.79 -34.65 -12.75
N LEU A 422 14.63 -35.32 -12.83
CA LEU A 422 14.50 -36.78 -12.75
C LEU A 422 13.73 -37.29 -13.98
N GLY A 423 14.48 -37.55 -15.06
CA GLY A 423 13.90 -37.82 -16.38
C GLY A 423 13.16 -39.16 -16.47
N VAL A 424 11.86 -39.09 -16.76
CA VAL A 424 11.00 -40.20 -17.22
C VAL A 424 10.03 -39.64 -18.26
N ASP A 425 9.78 -40.38 -19.35
CA ASP A 425 9.04 -39.89 -20.52
C ASP A 425 7.52 -39.70 -20.30
N SER A 426 6.92 -38.87 -21.15
CA SER A 426 5.56 -38.32 -20.98
C SER A 426 4.50 -38.87 -21.95
N LYS A 427 3.22 -38.69 -21.60
CA LYS A 427 2.06 -38.71 -22.53
C LYS A 427 0.99 -37.68 -22.07
N PRO A 428 0.22 -37.07 -22.99
CA PRO A 428 -0.69 -35.94 -22.70
C PRO A 428 -2.15 -36.35 -22.43
N LEU A 429 -2.92 -35.47 -21.77
CA LEU A 429 -4.38 -35.59 -21.59
C LEU A 429 -5.07 -34.21 -21.44
N ARG A 430 -6.42 -34.17 -21.46
CA ARG A 430 -7.26 -32.98 -21.73
C ARG A 430 -8.13 -32.52 -20.53
N LEU A 431 -8.83 -31.39 -20.73
CA LEU A 431 -9.58 -30.54 -19.78
C LEU A 431 -10.83 -31.13 -19.06
N ALA A 432 -11.08 -30.53 -17.89
CA ALA A 432 -12.36 -30.09 -17.28
C ALA A 432 -13.45 -31.09 -16.83
N PHE A 433 -13.94 -30.95 -15.58
CA PHE A 433 -15.15 -30.19 -15.20
C PHE A 433 -15.28 -30.09 -13.66
N GLY A 434 -16.31 -29.45 -13.10
CA GLY A 434 -16.54 -29.32 -11.64
C GLY A 434 -17.96 -28.85 -11.25
N CYS A 435 -18.21 -28.73 -9.94
CA CYS A 435 -19.38 -28.11 -9.26
C CYS A 435 -18.88 -27.52 -7.92
N ILE A 436 -19.28 -26.35 -7.42
CA ILE A 436 -20.62 -25.91 -6.98
C ILE A 436 -21.16 -26.73 -5.79
N PHE A 437 -21.08 -26.11 -4.60
CA PHE A 437 -22.22 -25.81 -3.74
C PHE A 437 -22.08 -24.36 -3.25
#